data_AF-A0A7C5YJ48-F1
#
_entry.id   AF-A0A7C5YJ48-F1
#
_cell.length_a   1.000
_cell.length_b   1.000
_cell.length_c   1.000
_cell.angle_alpha   90.00
_cell.angle_beta   90.00
_cell.angle_gamma   90.00
#
_symmetry.space_group_name_H-M   'P 1'
#
loop_
_entity.id
_entity.type
_entity.pdbx_description
1 polymer ?
#
loop_
_entity_poly.entity_id
_entity_poly.type
_entity_poly.pdbx_seq_one_letter_code
_entity_poly.pdbx_strand_id
1 'polypeptide(L)' 'MRHWLFSKNGFPSKTAFWFSCTMLVSLILVISITIRFLVAPSQEFVQGLAGIAVVLGIPNAILAGAYTWGKKIDKKD' A
#
# COMPACT_ATOMS: atom_id res chain seq x y z
N MET A 1 13.95 -10.50 -20.01
CA MET A 1 13.75 -10.08 -18.60
C MET A 1 14.03 -8.59 -18.45
N ARG A 2 13.03 -7.71 -18.59
CA ARG A 2 13.09 -6.32 -18.13
C ARG A 2 11.70 -5.92 -17.65
N HIS A 3 11.37 -6.34 -16.43
CA HIS A 3 10.21 -5.82 -15.72
C HIS A 3 10.54 -4.40 -15.27
N TRP A 4 10.28 -3.42 -16.14
CA TRP A 4 10.26 -2.04 -15.70
C TRP A 4 8.87 -1.76 -15.13
N LEU A 5 8.84 -1.45 -13.83
CA LEU A 5 7.71 -0.78 -13.18
C LEU A 5 7.44 0.62 -13.77
N PHE A 6 8.30 1.06 -14.69
CA PHE A 6 8.28 2.37 -15.31
C PHE A 6 8.34 2.25 -16.83
N SER A 7 7.18 2.49 -17.44
CA SER A 7 7.03 2.98 -18.81
C SER A 7 7.01 1.99 -19.97
N LYS A 8 5.96 2.12 -20.80
CA LYS A 8 5.94 1.67 -22.20
C LYS A 8 6.60 2.73 -23.12
N ASN A 9 6.91 3.97 -22.65
CA ASN A 9 7.34 5.12 -23.48
C ASN A 9 8.29 6.15 -22.80
N GLY A 10 9.15 5.77 -21.84
CA GLY A 10 10.07 6.70 -21.15
C GLY A 10 9.47 7.69 -20.13
N PHE A 11 8.15 7.85 -20.04
CA PHE A 11 7.48 8.67 -19.01
C PHE A 11 7.09 7.84 -17.77
N PRO A 12 7.36 8.31 -16.54
CA PRO A 12 6.88 7.67 -15.34
C PRO A 12 5.35 7.74 -15.27
N SER A 13 4.69 6.59 -15.09
CA SER A 13 3.24 6.55 -14.89
C SER A 13 2.91 7.25 -13.58
N LYS A 14 2.23 8.41 -13.66
CA LYS A 14 1.77 9.18 -12.49
C LYS A 14 1.01 8.28 -11.52
N THR A 15 0.19 7.36 -12.02
CA THR A 15 -0.56 6.39 -11.23
C THR A 15 0.34 5.43 -10.45
N ALA A 16 1.41 4.93 -11.07
CA ALA A 16 2.37 4.05 -10.39
C ALA A 16 3.18 4.80 -9.31
N PHE A 17 3.50 6.08 -9.55
CA PHE A 17 4.16 6.93 -8.57
C PHE A 17 3.28 7.14 -7.34
N TRP A 18 2.03 7.59 -7.53
CA TRP A 18 1.09 7.80 -6.43
C TRP A 18 0.80 6.51 -5.65
N PHE A 19 0.60 5.39 -6.35
CA PHE A 19 0.46 4.08 -5.72
C PHE A 19 1.66 3.70 -4.85
N SER A 20 2.87 3.95 -5.34
CA SER A 20 4.10 3.68 -4.58
C SER A 20 4.21 4.59 -3.35
N CYS A 21 3.84 5.87 -3.47
CA CYS A 21 3.79 6.80 -2.34
C CYS A 21 2.78 6.35 -1.27
N THR A 22 1.56 5.96 -1.67
CA THR A 22 0.55 5.49 -0.71
C THR A 22 0.97 4.20 -0.01
N MET A 23 1.63 3.29 -0.73
CA MET A 23 2.17 2.06 -0.15
C MET A 23 3.31 2.35 0.84
N LEU A 24 4.19 3.29 0.52
CA LEU A 24 5.27 3.72 1.42
C LEU A 24 4.73 4.35 2.71
N VAL A 25 3.74 5.25 2.60
CA VAL A 25 3.10 5.87 3.77
C VAL A 25 2.42 4.81 4.65
N SER A 26 1.70 3.88 4.03
CA SER A 26 1.05 2.78 4.74
C SER A 26 2.06 1.89 5.47
N LEU A 27 3.20 1.59 4.84
CA LEU A 27 4.27 0.83 5.47
C LEU A 27 4.83 1.55 6.70
N ILE A 28 5.09 2.85 6.60
CA ILE A 28 5.57 3.68 7.72
C ILE A 28 4.57 3.67 8.89
N LEU A 29 3.27 3.77 8.59
CA LEU A 29 2.20 3.69 9.60
C LEU A 29 2.19 2.33 10.30
N VAL A 30 2.25 1.23 9.55
CA VAL A 30 2.29 -0.12 10.11
C VAL A 30 3.53 -0.33 10.99
N ILE A 31 4.69 0.14 10.54
CA ILE A 31 5.93 0.08 11.33
C ILE A 31 5.76 0.87 12.63
N SER A 32 5.24 2.09 12.56
CA SER A 32 5.00 2.94 13.75
C SER A 32 4.05 2.29 14.74
N ILE A 33 2.96 1.69 14.27
CA ILE A 33 1.98 0.95 15.10
C ILE A 33 2.65 -0.26 15.76
N THR A 34 3.49 -0.97 15.02
CA THR A 34 4.22 -2.14 15.52
C THR A 34 5.23 -1.74 16.59
N ILE A 35 6.02 -0.68 16.36
CA ILE A 35 6.95 -0.14 17.35
C ILE A 35 6.19 0.29 18.61
N ARG A 36 5.07 1.02 18.45
CA ARG A 36 4.24 1.42 19.59
C ARG A 36 3.73 0.21 20.38
N PHE A 37 3.26 -0.84 19.70
CA PHE A 37 2.83 -2.08 20.35
C PHE A 37 3.96 -2.74 21.15
N LEU A 38 5.18 -2.75 20.63
CA LEU A 38 6.34 -3.37 21.29
C LEU A 38 6.87 -2.55 22.47
N VAL A 39 6.88 -1.22 22.37
CA VAL A 39 7.46 -0.32 23.38
C VAL A 39 6.47 -0.01 24.51
N ALA A 40 5.20 0.20 24.17
CA ALA A 40 4.18 0.66 25.12
C ALA A 40 2.81 0.02 24.83
N PRO A 41 2.64 -1.29 25.10
CA PRO A 41 1.36 -1.95 24.93
C PRO A 41 0.36 -1.45 26.00
N SER A 42 -0.69 -0.77 25.58
CA SER A 42 -1.86 -0.45 26.44
C SER A 42 -3.06 -1.31 26.05
N GLN A 43 -3.88 -1.73 27.01
CA GLN A 43 -5.04 -2.60 26.75
C GLN A 43 -6.00 -2.00 25.72
N GLU A 44 -6.28 -0.70 25.82
CA GLU A 44 -7.11 0.03 24.86
C GLU A 44 -6.54 -0.03 23.43
N PHE A 45 -5.21 0.09 23.30
CA PHE A 45 -4.55 0.01 22.00
C PHE A 45 -4.62 -1.39 21.41
N VAL A 46 -4.39 -2.43 22.22
CA VAL A 46 -4.47 -3.82 21.78
C VAL A 46 -5.88 -4.19 21.31
N GLN A 47 -6.91 -3.75 22.02
CA GLN A 47 -8.31 -3.94 21.61
C GLN A 47 -8.63 -3.20 20.30
N GLY A 48 -8.02 -2.03 20.08
CA GLY A 48 -8.17 -1.25 18.86
C GLY A 48 -7.38 -1.76 17.64
N LEU A 49 -6.43 -2.69 17.80
CA LEU A 49 -5.56 -3.17 16.71
C LEU A 49 -6.34 -3.73 15.53
N ALA A 50 -7.42 -4.48 15.80
CA ALA A 50 -8.27 -5.03 14.74
C ALA A 50 -8.90 -3.92 13.88
N GLY A 51 -9.42 -2.85 14.51
CA GLY A 51 -9.97 -1.70 13.81
C GLY A 51 -8.92 -0.96 12.98
N ILE A 52 -7.73 -0.77 13.54
CA ILE A 52 -6.59 -0.15 12.84
C ILE A 52 -6.19 -0.99 11.62
N ALA A 53 -6.12 -2.31 11.77
CA ALA A 53 -5.79 -3.23 10.67
C ALA A 53 -6.82 -3.20 9.54
N VAL A 54 -8.11 -3.07 9.87
CA VAL A 54 -9.19 -2.95 8.88
C VAL A 54 -9.08 -1.62 8.11
N VAL A 55 -8.90 -0.51 8.83
CA VAL A 55 -8.81 0.83 8.22
C VAL A 55 -7.59 0.97 7.32
N LEU A 56 -6.46 0.34 7.67
CA LEU A 56 -5.26 0.37 6.83
C LEU A 56 -5.28 -0.70 5.73
N GLY A 57 -5.83 -1.88 6.02
CA GLY A 57 -5.78 -3.04 5.12
C GLY A 57 -6.73 -2.94 3.94
N ILE A 58 -8.00 -2.56 4.18
CA ILE A 58 -9.02 -2.55 3.12
C ILE A 58 -8.68 -1.55 2.00
N PRO A 59 -8.37 -0.27 2.29
CA PRO A 59 -8.04 0.69 1.23
C PRO A 59 -6.78 0.28 0.45
N ASN A 60 -5.77 -0.27 1.14
CA ASN A 60 -4.55 -0.74 0.49
C ASN A 60 -4.82 -1.96 -0.43
N ALA A 61 -5.68 -2.89 -0.02
CA ALA A 61 -6.07 -4.02 -0.85
C ALA A 61 -6.85 -3.57 -2.09
N ILE A 62 -7.76 -2.60 -1.95
CA ILE A 62 -8.52 -2.01 -3.07
C ILE A 62 -7.55 -1.32 -4.04
N LEU A 63 -6.65 -0.47 -3.54
CA LEU A 63 -5.66 0.24 -4.35
C LEU A 63 -4.72 -0.74 -5.08
N ALA A 64 -4.26 -1.80 -4.41
CA ALA A 64 -3.44 -2.84 -5.03
C ALA A 64 -4.21 -3.62 -6.10
N GLY A 65 -5.48 -3.94 -5.85
CA GLY A 65 -6.38 -4.54 -6.81
C GLY A 65 -6.58 -3.66 -8.04
N ALA A 66 -6.92 -2.39 -7.84
CA ALA A 66 -7.11 -1.41 -8.92
C ALA A 66 -5.84 -1.23 -9.77
N TYR A 67 -4.67 -1.12 -9.12
CA TYR A 67 -3.40 -0.98 -9.83
C TYR A 67 -3.05 -2.24 -10.65
N THR A 68 -3.24 -3.43 -10.07
CA THR A 68 -2.97 -4.70 -10.79
C THR A 68 -3.94 -4.96 -11.93
N TRP A 69 -5.23 -4.59 -11.77
CA TRP A 69 -6.23 -4.71 -12.83
C TRP A 69 -6.01 -3.70 -13.96
N GLY A 70 -5.73 -2.43 -13.62
CA GLY A 70 -5.39 -1.40 -14.61
C GLY A 70 -4.18 -1.82 -15.45
N LYS A 71 -3.17 -2.42 -14.83
CA LYS A 71 -1.99 -2.97 -15.53
C LYS A 71 -2.29 -4.18 -16.41
N LYS A 72 -3.34 -4.96 -16.11
CA LYS A 72 -3.78 -6.10 -16.96
C LYS A 72 -4.54 -5.63 -18.20
N ILE A 73 -5.32 -4.55 -18.10
CA ILE A 73 -6.04 -3.97 -19.24
C ILE A 73 -5.05 -3.36 -20.23
N ASP A 74 -4.04 -2.63 -19.74
CA ASP A 74 -2.98 -1.97 -20.54
C ASP A 74 -2.02 -2.94 -21.27
N LYS A 75 -2.13 -4.25 -20.99
CA LYS A 75 -1.37 -5.33 -21.65
C LYS A 75 -2.15 -6.06 -22.74
N LYS A 76 -3.46 -5.82 -22.85
CA LYS A 76 -4.31 -6.46 -23.87
C LYS A 76 -4.37 -5.70 -25.20
N ASP A 77 -3.72 -4.54 -25.29
CA ASP A 77 -3.42 -3.77 -26.51
C ASP A 77 -1.91 -3.75 -26.80
#